data_AF-A0A2S4WKJ5-F1
#
_entry.id   AF-A0A2S4WKJ5-F1
#
_cell.length_a   1.000
_cell.length_b   1.000
_cell.length_c   1.000
_cell.angle_alpha   90.00
_cell.angle_beta   90.00
_cell.angle_gamma   90.00
#
_symmetry.space_group_name_H-M   'P 1'
#
loop_
_entity.id
_entity.type
_entity.pdbx_description
1 polymer ?
#
loop_
_entity_poly.entity_id
_entity_poly.type
_entity_poly.pdbx_seq_one_letter_code
_entity_poly.pdbx_strand_id
1 'polypeptide(L)'
;MRNNNFDELVANPENINDDPLDIPFLNPATIAEWRPGPTDVPLVPALESFAKSPLDDYEILFAESFDLSVSDFLPSGLFNIESARCVALALDRGLPLNQVERLIKGKPLLGLLDLIQSAWSMFSSGELYTMYSHKQQVYKEVVSRKYLELRSERLLSEQAKIDKKIADQLGVEQRKEARIANKLRLEEEKEARRVAKEEHCVAKELQAKTKRQEDSIKRAEKEENNIRRAIETAAAEKRKRLRKEEDAQHLAMLKSKQAEFIHQASDVSLRDIIECPKDFNFFYFIY
;
A
#
# COMPACT_ATOMS: atom_id res chain seq x y z
N MET A 1 -26.81 9.73 32.02
CA MET A 1 -26.77 9.54 30.55
C MET A 1 -26.51 8.07 30.30
N ARG A 2 -27.56 7.28 29.98
CA ARG A 2 -27.41 5.85 29.68
C ARG A 2 -26.96 5.73 28.22
N ASN A 3 -25.77 5.18 28.02
CA ASN A 3 -25.21 4.91 26.70
C ASN A 3 -25.83 3.60 26.19
N ASN A 4 -26.95 3.70 25.49
CA ASN A 4 -27.59 2.57 24.83
C ASN A 4 -26.74 2.18 23.61
N ASN A 5 -25.72 1.35 23.82
CA ASN A 5 -24.94 0.75 22.74
C ASN A 5 -25.66 -0.51 22.24
N PHE A 6 -25.61 -0.72 20.93
CA PHE A 6 -26.22 -1.85 20.22
C PHE A 6 -25.86 -3.21 20.84
N ASP A 7 -24.65 -3.33 21.42
CA ASP A 7 -24.19 -4.53 22.13
C ASP A 7 -25.05 -4.89 23.36
N GLU A 8 -25.63 -3.89 24.04
CA GLU A 8 -26.50 -4.10 25.21
C GLU A 8 -27.89 -4.62 24.82
N LEU A 9 -28.36 -4.25 23.61
CA LEU A 9 -29.64 -4.72 23.03
C LEU A 9 -29.51 -6.12 22.43
N VAL A 10 -28.32 -6.48 21.92
CA VAL A 10 -28.02 -7.86 21.48
C VAL A 10 -27.88 -8.79 22.69
N ALA A 11 -27.31 -8.30 23.79
CA ALA A 11 -27.16 -9.07 25.02
C ALA A 11 -28.49 -9.23 25.80
N ASN A 12 -29.40 -8.25 25.72
CA ASN A 12 -30.69 -8.25 26.39
C ASN A 12 -31.82 -7.93 25.39
N PRO A 13 -32.30 -8.92 24.61
CA PRO A 13 -33.32 -8.70 23.59
C PRO A 13 -34.66 -8.23 24.16
N GLU A 14 -34.89 -8.37 25.47
CA GLU A 14 -36.10 -7.91 26.16
C GLU A 14 -36.18 -6.37 26.25
N ASN A 15 -35.05 -5.66 26.12
CA ASN A 15 -34.98 -4.19 26.09
C ASN A 15 -35.35 -3.57 24.73
N ILE A 16 -35.66 -4.39 23.72
CA ILE A 16 -36.11 -3.92 22.39
C ILE A 16 -37.56 -3.39 22.44
N ASN A 17 -38.34 -3.81 23.44
CA ASN A 17 -39.77 -3.44 23.59
C ASN A 17 -40.04 -1.95 23.92
N ASP A 18 -38.99 -1.14 24.13
CA ASP A 18 -39.11 0.30 24.40
C ASP A 18 -38.89 1.16 23.13
N ASP A 19 -38.98 0.58 21.93
CA ASP A 19 -39.02 1.37 20.69
C ASP A 19 -40.40 2.07 20.57
N PRO A 20 -40.47 3.41 20.56
CA PRO A 20 -41.74 4.13 20.37
C PRO A 20 -42.41 3.87 19.00
N LEU A 21 -41.76 3.13 18.10
CA LEU A 21 -42.29 2.68 16.82
C LEU A 21 -42.70 1.20 16.79
N ASP A 22 -42.34 0.40 17.81
CA ASP A 22 -42.77 -0.98 17.95
C ASP A 22 -44.12 -1.00 18.68
N ILE A 23 -45.18 -0.66 17.96
CA ILE A 23 -46.54 -0.86 18.45
C ILE A 23 -46.80 -2.37 18.31
N PRO A 24 -46.84 -3.14 19.40
CA PRO A 24 -47.08 -4.58 19.29
C PRO A 24 -48.42 -4.82 18.61
N PHE A 25 -48.44 -5.76 17.66
CA PHE A 25 -49.69 -6.25 17.07
C PHE A 25 -50.49 -6.96 18.19
N LEU A 26 -51.32 -6.20 18.88
CA LEU A 26 -52.05 -6.67 20.06
C LEU A 26 -53.10 -7.71 19.64
N ASN A 27 -53.03 -8.85 20.33
CA ASN A 27 -53.96 -9.97 20.26
C ASN A 27 -55.42 -9.46 20.38
N PRO A 28 -56.38 -9.93 19.57
CA PRO A 28 -57.76 -9.45 19.59
C PRO A 28 -58.47 -9.49 20.95
N ALA A 29 -57.99 -10.28 21.91
CA ALA A 29 -58.54 -10.34 23.28
C ALA A 29 -58.30 -9.06 24.11
N THR A 30 -57.29 -8.24 23.78
CA THR A 30 -56.88 -7.04 24.54
C THR A 30 -57.44 -5.73 23.97
N ILE A 31 -58.25 -5.77 22.90
CA ILE A 31 -58.79 -4.57 22.22
C ILE A 31 -59.68 -3.71 23.13
N ALA A 32 -60.26 -4.27 24.20
CA ALA A 32 -61.08 -3.51 25.16
C ALA A 32 -60.31 -2.36 25.83
N GLU A 33 -58.97 -2.43 25.86
CA GLU A 33 -58.10 -1.36 26.40
C GLU A 33 -57.33 -0.59 25.32
N TRP A 34 -57.48 -0.95 24.04
CA TRP A 34 -56.75 -0.28 22.97
C TRP A 34 -57.31 1.13 22.77
N ARG A 35 -56.49 2.12 23.12
CA ARG A 35 -56.80 3.54 22.88
C ARG A 35 -56.00 4.02 21.66
N PRO A 36 -56.67 4.36 20.55
CA PRO A 36 -55.99 4.88 19.37
C PRO A 36 -55.28 6.22 19.62
N GLY A 37 -55.56 6.90 20.73
CA GLY A 37 -54.89 8.15 21.09
C GLY A 37 -55.75 9.01 22.00
N PRO A 38 -55.29 10.23 22.32
CA PRO A 38 -56.10 11.23 23.01
C PRO A 38 -57.29 11.64 22.13
N THR A 39 -58.49 11.65 22.73
CA THR A 39 -59.75 12.06 22.06
C THR A 39 -60.46 13.22 22.77
N ASP A 40 -59.89 13.66 23.89
CA ASP A 40 -60.28 14.85 24.65
C ASP A 40 -60.08 16.14 23.83
N VAL A 41 -59.08 16.16 22.95
CA VAL A 41 -58.77 17.27 22.05
C VAL A 41 -59.23 16.96 20.62
N PRO A 42 -59.66 17.98 19.83
CA PRO A 42 -59.90 17.81 18.40
C PRO A 42 -58.73 17.16 17.67
N LEU A 43 -59.05 16.27 16.73
CA LEU A 43 -58.06 15.62 15.89
C LEU A 43 -57.50 16.60 14.85
N VAL A 44 -56.55 16.10 14.05
CA VAL A 44 -56.13 16.77 12.81
C VAL A 44 -57.36 17.10 11.95
N PRO A 45 -57.38 18.25 11.24
CA PRO A 45 -58.58 18.74 10.57
C PRO A 45 -59.28 17.73 9.67
N ALA A 46 -58.50 16.87 9.00
CA ALA A 46 -59.04 15.82 8.15
C ALA A 46 -59.87 14.80 8.94
N LEU A 47 -59.26 14.19 9.96
CA LEU A 47 -59.92 13.19 10.79
C LEU A 47 -61.01 13.78 11.67
N GLU A 48 -60.88 15.03 12.11
CA GLU A 48 -61.92 15.73 12.88
C GLU A 48 -63.16 15.98 12.01
N SER A 49 -62.98 16.27 10.72
CA SER A 49 -64.09 16.39 9.77
C SER A 49 -64.84 15.07 9.63
N PHE A 50 -64.11 13.96 9.53
CA PHE A 50 -64.73 12.63 9.53
C PHE A 50 -65.40 12.30 10.86
N ALA A 51 -64.79 12.60 12.00
CA ALA A 51 -65.39 12.29 13.30
C ALA A 51 -66.73 13.01 13.53
N LYS A 52 -66.94 14.15 12.90
CA LYS A 52 -68.21 14.89 12.98
C LYS A 52 -69.28 14.37 12.03
N SER A 53 -68.91 13.92 10.83
CA SER A 53 -69.90 13.54 9.81
C SER A 53 -70.88 12.42 10.22
N PRO A 54 -70.47 11.32 10.89
CA PRO A 54 -71.42 10.26 11.26
C PRO A 54 -72.29 10.62 12.46
N LEU A 55 -72.01 11.73 13.17
CA LEU A 55 -72.82 12.12 14.34
C LEU A 55 -74.20 12.61 13.91
N ASP A 56 -74.28 13.43 12.86
CA ASP A 56 -75.55 13.96 12.35
C ASP A 56 -76.45 12.83 11.84
N ASP A 57 -75.87 11.90 11.05
CA ASP A 57 -76.59 10.73 10.55
C ASP A 57 -76.99 9.76 11.68
N TYR A 58 -76.19 9.71 12.75
CA TYR A 58 -76.49 8.89 13.92
C TYR A 58 -77.69 9.42 14.71
N GLU A 59 -77.86 10.74 14.83
CA GLU A 59 -79.04 11.33 15.47
C GLU A 59 -80.33 10.93 14.74
N ILE A 60 -80.28 10.88 13.40
CA ILE A 60 -81.39 10.39 12.57
C ILE A 60 -81.64 8.90 12.83
N LEU A 61 -80.60 8.06 12.76
CA LEU A 61 -80.70 6.62 13.02
C LEU A 61 -81.26 6.33 14.43
N PHE A 62 -80.88 7.13 15.42
CA PHE A 62 -81.37 7.04 16.78
C PHE A 62 -82.86 7.36 16.87
N ALA A 63 -83.31 8.46 16.26
CA ALA A 63 -84.71 8.87 16.25
C ALA A 63 -85.63 7.86 15.53
N GLU A 64 -85.11 7.14 14.53
CA GLU A 64 -85.83 6.06 13.85
C GLU A 64 -85.92 4.78 14.70
N SER A 65 -84.92 4.53 15.54
CA SER A 65 -84.80 3.30 16.33
C SER A 65 -85.47 3.38 17.70
N PHE A 66 -85.61 4.59 18.25
CA PHE A 66 -86.15 4.82 19.59
C PHE A 66 -87.29 5.83 19.57
N ASP A 67 -88.32 5.58 20.38
CA ASP A 67 -89.34 6.58 20.64
C ASP A 67 -88.76 7.68 21.54
N LEU A 68 -88.52 8.85 20.95
CA LEU A 68 -87.97 10.02 21.63
C LEU A 68 -88.85 10.50 22.80
N SER A 69 -90.14 10.14 22.82
CA SER A 69 -91.06 10.53 23.89
C SER A 69 -90.97 9.66 25.15
N VAL A 70 -90.32 8.49 25.06
CA VAL A 70 -90.23 7.49 26.14
C VAL A 70 -88.78 7.19 26.54
N SER A 71 -87.80 7.67 25.78
CA SER A 71 -86.39 7.36 26.00
C SER A 71 -85.75 8.26 27.06
N ASP A 72 -85.22 7.65 28.13
CA ASP A 72 -84.53 8.35 29.23
C ASP A 72 -83.06 8.73 28.92
N PHE A 73 -82.59 8.49 27.69
CA PHE A 73 -81.19 8.70 27.29
C PHE A 73 -81.07 9.42 25.95
N LEU A 74 -80.00 10.21 25.81
CA LEU A 74 -79.69 10.99 24.61
C LEU A 74 -78.83 10.17 23.62
N PRO A 75 -78.88 10.48 22.31
CA PRO A 75 -77.98 9.88 21.31
C PRO A 75 -76.50 10.01 21.72
N SER A 76 -76.11 11.18 22.22
CA SER A 76 -74.76 11.46 22.71
C SER A 76 -74.33 10.62 23.93
N GLY A 77 -75.27 9.92 24.59
CA GLY A 77 -74.95 8.95 25.64
C GLY A 77 -74.41 7.63 25.09
N LEU A 78 -74.77 7.29 23.84
CA LEU A 78 -74.38 6.04 23.18
C LEU A 78 -73.25 6.25 22.16
N PHE A 79 -73.33 7.30 21.34
CA PHE A 79 -72.28 7.64 20.39
C PHE A 79 -72.05 9.15 20.39
N ASN A 80 -70.89 9.57 20.88
CA ASN A 80 -70.50 10.96 21.01
C ASN A 80 -69.24 11.27 20.20
N ILE A 81 -68.84 12.54 20.20
CA ILE A 81 -67.66 13.00 19.46
C ILE A 81 -66.37 12.31 19.92
N GLU A 82 -66.21 11.97 21.20
CA GLU A 82 -65.02 11.26 21.69
C GLU A 82 -64.95 9.84 21.11
N SER A 83 -66.08 9.13 21.10
CA SER A 83 -66.21 7.81 20.46
C SER A 83 -65.98 7.91 18.96
N ALA A 84 -66.53 8.91 18.28
CA ALA A 84 -66.33 9.12 16.85
C ALA A 84 -64.87 9.44 16.50
N ARG A 85 -64.17 10.21 17.34
CA ARG A 85 -62.72 10.45 17.22
C ARG A 85 -61.91 9.16 17.42
N CYS A 86 -62.28 8.33 18.39
CA CYS A 86 -61.67 7.01 18.57
C CYS A 86 -61.81 6.16 17.30
N VAL A 87 -63.02 6.12 16.73
CA VAL A 87 -63.32 5.40 15.48
C VAL A 87 -62.50 5.96 14.31
N ALA A 88 -62.42 7.29 14.16
CA ALA A 88 -61.64 7.95 13.12
C ALA A 88 -60.16 7.53 13.14
N LEU A 89 -59.54 7.56 14.32
CA LEU A 89 -58.15 7.16 14.50
C LEU A 89 -57.95 5.64 14.29
N ALA A 90 -58.91 4.82 14.69
CA ALA A 90 -58.85 3.38 14.49
C ALA A 90 -58.83 3.02 13.00
N LEU A 91 -59.73 3.63 12.23
CA LEU A 91 -59.83 3.42 10.79
C LEU A 91 -58.62 3.98 10.04
N ASP A 92 -58.12 5.16 10.42
CA ASP A 92 -56.87 5.75 9.87
C ASP A 92 -55.66 4.81 10.06
N ARG A 93 -55.63 4.08 11.18
CA ARG A 93 -54.61 3.07 11.49
C ARG A 93 -54.84 1.71 10.82
N GLY A 94 -55.90 1.57 10.05
CA GLY A 94 -56.23 0.35 9.31
C GLY A 94 -56.89 -0.75 10.14
N LEU A 95 -57.52 -0.41 11.28
CA LEU A 95 -58.28 -1.41 12.03
C LEU A 95 -59.53 -1.83 11.25
N PRO A 96 -59.85 -3.14 11.23
CA PRO A 96 -61.07 -3.63 10.60
C PRO A 96 -62.31 -3.29 11.44
N LEU A 97 -63.47 -3.14 10.78
CA LEU A 97 -64.70 -2.63 11.38
C LEU A 97 -65.20 -3.45 12.59
N ASN A 98 -64.99 -4.77 12.57
CA ASN A 98 -65.32 -5.66 13.70
C ASN A 98 -64.50 -5.39 14.97
N GLN A 99 -63.33 -4.77 14.83
CA GLN A 99 -62.52 -4.31 15.96
C GLN A 99 -62.93 -2.90 16.39
N VAL A 100 -63.33 -2.06 15.44
CA VAL A 100 -63.85 -0.71 15.69
C VAL A 100 -65.15 -0.75 16.51
N GLU A 101 -66.01 -1.75 16.28
CA GLU A 101 -67.22 -1.98 17.07
C GLU A 101 -66.94 -1.99 18.59
N ARG A 102 -65.81 -2.58 18.99
CA ARG A 102 -65.42 -2.70 20.40
C ARG A 102 -64.98 -1.38 21.03
N LEU A 103 -64.69 -0.36 20.22
CA LEU A 103 -64.31 0.97 20.68
C LEU A 103 -65.54 1.84 21.00
N ILE A 104 -66.71 1.44 20.50
CA ILE A 104 -67.98 2.09 20.80
C ILE A 104 -68.45 1.57 22.16
N LYS A 105 -68.70 2.48 23.10
CA LYS A 105 -69.15 2.10 24.45
C LYS A 105 -70.57 1.55 24.39
N GLY A 106 -70.78 0.39 25.00
CA GLY A 106 -72.09 -0.25 25.04
C GLY A 106 -72.40 -1.09 23.80
N LYS A 107 -73.65 -1.57 23.70
CA LYS A 107 -74.09 -2.32 22.52
C LYS A 107 -74.38 -1.33 21.40
N PRO A 108 -73.74 -1.43 20.23
CA PRO A 108 -74.01 -0.52 19.12
C PRO A 108 -75.45 -0.68 18.64
N LEU A 109 -76.03 0.45 18.22
CA LEU A 109 -77.34 0.46 17.57
C LEU A 109 -77.24 -0.31 16.23
N LEU A 110 -78.30 -1.04 15.87
CA LEU A 110 -78.35 -1.72 14.58
C LEU A 110 -78.20 -0.68 13.46
N GLY A 111 -77.31 -0.93 12.50
CA GLY A 111 -77.00 0.00 11.40
C GLY A 111 -75.90 1.03 11.69
N LEU A 112 -75.45 1.19 12.95
CA LEU A 112 -74.37 2.15 13.28
C LEU A 112 -73.04 1.80 12.58
N LEU A 113 -72.69 0.52 12.52
CA LEU A 113 -71.46 0.09 11.86
C LEU A 113 -71.52 0.30 10.34
N ASP A 114 -72.68 0.04 9.73
CA ASP A 114 -72.90 0.25 8.30
C ASP A 114 -72.80 1.75 7.95
N LEU A 115 -73.36 2.61 8.81
CA LEU A 115 -73.25 4.06 8.72
C LEU A 115 -71.79 4.51 8.80
N ILE A 116 -71.04 4.04 9.80
CA ILE A 116 -69.61 4.34 9.96
C ILE A 116 -68.81 3.87 8.74
N GLN A 117 -69.09 2.66 8.23
CA GLN A 117 -68.40 2.10 7.08
C GLN A 117 -68.68 2.90 5.80
N SER A 118 -69.93 3.29 5.58
CA SER A 118 -70.35 4.12 4.45
C SER A 118 -69.68 5.50 4.50
N ALA A 119 -69.75 6.15 5.66
CA ALA A 119 -69.10 7.44 5.89
C ALA A 119 -67.58 7.35 5.66
N TRP A 120 -66.92 6.31 6.16
CA TRP A 120 -65.48 6.11 5.98
C TRP A 120 -65.11 5.86 4.52
N SER A 121 -65.91 5.09 3.79
CA SER A 121 -65.69 4.83 2.36
C SER A 121 -65.74 6.11 1.53
N MET A 122 -66.72 6.99 1.80
CA MET A 122 -66.82 8.29 1.15
C MET A 122 -65.68 9.23 1.56
N PHE A 123 -65.35 9.27 2.84
CA PHE A 123 -64.28 10.12 3.36
C PHE A 123 -62.90 9.72 2.83
N SER A 124 -62.58 8.42 2.86
CA SER A 124 -61.27 7.89 2.46
C SER A 124 -61.00 7.99 0.96
N SER A 125 -62.05 8.01 0.14
CA SER A 125 -61.96 8.31 -1.30
C SER A 125 -61.97 9.81 -1.61
N GLY A 126 -62.22 10.66 -0.61
CA GLY A 126 -62.27 12.11 -0.75
C GLY A 126 -60.89 12.77 -0.89
N GLU A 127 -60.89 13.96 -1.48
CA GLU A 127 -59.68 14.78 -1.67
C GLU A 127 -59.00 15.13 -0.33
N LEU A 128 -59.81 15.47 0.68
CA LEU A 128 -59.34 15.89 1.99
C LEU A 128 -58.52 14.79 2.70
N TYR A 129 -58.98 13.54 2.67
CA TYR A 129 -58.24 12.41 3.23
C TYR A 129 -57.04 12.03 2.37
N THR A 130 -57.16 12.11 1.04
CA THR A 130 -56.05 11.83 0.11
C THR A 130 -54.88 12.80 0.34
N MET A 131 -55.16 14.10 0.49
CA MET A 131 -54.14 15.10 0.80
C MET A 131 -53.50 14.88 2.17
N TYR A 132 -54.31 14.54 3.17
CA TYR A 132 -53.82 14.21 4.52
C TYR A 132 -52.89 12.98 4.49
N SER A 133 -53.32 11.90 3.83
CA SER A 133 -52.55 10.66 3.68
C SER A 133 -51.23 10.91 2.95
N HIS A 134 -51.26 11.69 1.86
CA HIS A 134 -50.07 12.07 1.12
C HIS A 134 -49.09 12.88 1.98
N LYS A 135 -49.57 13.86 2.75
CA LYS A 135 -48.72 14.63 3.68
C LYS A 135 -48.05 13.74 4.72
N GLN A 136 -48.79 12.76 5.27
CA GLN A 136 -48.20 11.79 6.19
C GLN A 136 -47.11 10.95 5.54
N GLN A 137 -47.36 10.45 4.31
CA GLN A 137 -46.38 9.65 3.58
C GLN A 137 -45.11 10.44 3.29
N VAL A 138 -45.24 11.66 2.77
CA VAL A 138 -44.10 12.55 2.51
C VAL A 138 -43.31 12.82 3.79
N TYR A 139 -43.99 13.08 4.91
CA TYR A 139 -43.29 13.27 6.19
C TYR A 139 -42.50 12.02 6.60
N LYS A 140 -43.11 10.83 6.51
CA LYS A 140 -42.45 9.56 6.83
C LYS A 140 -41.24 9.29 5.92
N GLU A 141 -41.36 9.58 4.63
CA GLU A 141 -40.26 9.45 3.67
C GLU A 141 -39.11 10.41 3.98
N VAL A 142 -39.41 11.69 4.25
CA VAL A 142 -38.41 12.69 4.61
C VAL A 142 -37.65 12.30 5.88
N VAL A 143 -38.38 11.87 6.91
CA VAL A 143 -37.77 11.40 8.17
C VAL A 143 -36.91 10.16 7.93
N SER A 144 -37.42 9.17 7.19
CA SER A 144 -36.69 7.93 6.89
C SER A 144 -35.42 8.19 6.08
N ARG A 145 -35.50 9.08 5.09
CA ARG A 145 -34.35 9.52 4.30
C ARG A 145 -33.31 10.20 5.18
N LYS A 146 -33.73 11.12 6.05
CA LYS A 146 -32.81 11.83 6.94
C LYS A 146 -32.11 10.87 7.91
N TYR A 147 -32.83 9.88 8.42
CA TYR A 147 -32.26 8.83 9.25
C TYR A 147 -31.19 8.03 8.51
N LEU A 148 -31.45 7.63 7.26
CA LEU A 148 -30.47 6.89 6.44
C LEU A 148 -29.22 7.73 6.12
N GLU A 149 -29.39 9.02 5.84
CA GLU A 149 -28.27 9.95 5.62
C GLU A 149 -27.37 10.06 6.87
N LEU A 150 -27.97 10.25 8.06
CA LEU A 150 -27.20 10.32 9.30
C LEU A 150 -26.47 8.99 9.61
N ARG A 151 -27.11 7.87 9.29
CA ARG A 151 -26.50 6.54 9.46
C ARG A 151 -25.31 6.36 8.51
N SER A 152 -25.43 6.77 7.25
CA SER A 152 -24.34 6.63 6.27
C SER A 152 -23.17 7.56 6.60
N GLU A 153 -23.43 8.80 7.04
CA GLU A 153 -22.39 9.73 7.51
C GLU A 153 -21.59 9.16 8.69
N ARG A 154 -22.28 8.51 9.65
CA ARG A 154 -21.62 7.86 10.79
C ARG A 154 -20.69 6.73 10.33
N LEU A 155 -21.18 5.85 9.45
CA LEU A 155 -20.39 4.72 8.93
C LEU A 155 -19.18 5.20 8.13
N LEU A 156 -19.33 6.24 7.29
CA LEU A 156 -18.21 6.83 6.55
C LEU A 156 -17.16 7.46 7.47
N SER A 157 -17.59 8.13 8.54
CA SER A 157 -16.67 8.69 9.55
C SER A 157 -15.90 7.60 10.29
N GLU A 158 -16.57 6.50 10.65
CA GLU A 158 -15.92 5.35 11.28
C GLU A 158 -14.92 4.68 10.35
N GLN A 159 -15.29 4.48 9.08
CA GLN A 159 -14.38 3.93 8.07
C GLN A 159 -13.16 4.82 7.87
N ALA A 160 -13.35 6.14 7.76
CA ALA A 160 -12.23 7.08 7.62
C ALA A 160 -11.27 7.05 8.82
N LYS A 161 -11.77 6.78 10.04
CA LYS A 161 -10.91 6.59 11.22
C LYS A 161 -10.11 5.29 11.13
N ILE A 162 -10.70 4.22 10.61
CA ILE A 162 -10.03 2.94 10.38
C ILE A 162 -8.94 3.11 9.31
N ASP A 163 -9.28 3.72 8.17
CA ASP A 163 -8.35 3.96 7.07
C ASP A 163 -7.17 4.82 7.51
N LYS A 164 -7.42 5.85 8.34
CA LYS A 164 -6.36 6.66 8.93
C LYS A 164 -5.42 5.83 9.81
N LYS A 165 -5.95 4.94 10.66
CA LYS A 165 -5.12 4.04 11.49
C LYS A 165 -4.27 3.10 10.63
N ILE A 166 -4.83 2.56 9.56
CA ILE A 166 -4.12 1.70 8.61
C ILE A 166 -3.00 2.48 7.92
N ALA A 167 -3.29 3.69 7.43
CA ALA A 167 -2.30 4.55 6.79
C ALA A 167 -1.17 4.95 7.76
N ASP A 168 -1.50 5.26 9.01
CA ASP A 168 -0.51 5.57 10.05
C ASP A 168 0.40 4.35 10.35
N GLN A 169 -0.17 3.14 10.43
CA GLN A 169 0.59 1.90 10.62
C GLN A 169 1.52 1.63 9.44
N LEU A 170 1.02 1.71 8.21
CA LEU A 170 1.80 1.52 7.00
C LEU A 170 2.95 2.55 6.93
N GLY A 171 2.69 3.80 7.29
CA GLY A 171 3.72 4.84 7.36
C GLY A 171 4.81 4.55 8.39
N VAL A 172 4.47 3.91 9.52
CA VAL A 172 5.45 3.46 10.52
C VAL A 172 6.28 2.29 9.98
N GLU A 173 5.66 1.32 9.32
CA GLU A 173 6.36 0.16 8.73
C GLU A 173 7.35 0.60 7.64
N GLN A 174 6.92 1.44 6.71
CA GLN A 174 7.80 1.99 5.66
C GLN A 174 9.01 2.73 6.25
N ARG A 175 8.84 3.47 7.36
CA ARG A 175 9.96 4.11 8.06
C ARG A 175 10.92 3.10 8.70
N LYS A 176 10.41 1.97 9.22
CA LYS A 176 11.25 0.90 9.76
C LYS A 176 12.04 0.23 8.64
N GLU A 177 11.39 -0.10 7.54
CA GLU A 177 12.04 -0.70 6.37
C GLU A 177 13.13 0.22 5.81
N ALA A 178 12.85 1.51 5.65
CA ALA A 178 13.83 2.49 5.21
C ALA A 178 15.05 2.59 6.15
N ARG A 179 14.84 2.48 7.48
CA ARG A 179 15.94 2.46 8.46
C ARG A 179 16.80 1.20 8.31
N ILE A 180 16.17 0.04 8.12
CA ILE A 180 16.88 -1.23 7.92
C ILE A 180 17.68 -1.20 6.62
N ALA A 181 17.06 -0.76 5.52
CA ALA A 181 17.71 -0.63 4.22
C ALA A 181 18.90 0.33 4.28
N ASN A 182 18.76 1.49 4.94
CA ASN A 182 19.87 2.42 5.14
C ASN A 182 21.01 1.83 5.98
N LYS A 183 20.68 1.05 7.02
CA LYS A 183 21.68 0.38 7.85
C LYS A 183 22.44 -0.68 7.04
N LEU A 184 21.74 -1.45 6.23
CA LEU A 184 22.33 -2.48 5.36
C LEU A 184 23.27 -1.84 4.33
N ARG A 185 22.81 -0.78 3.66
CA ARG A 185 23.60 -0.02 2.67
C ARG A 185 24.87 0.58 3.29
N LEU A 186 24.77 1.10 4.51
CA LEU A 186 25.93 1.64 5.23
C LEU A 186 26.97 0.54 5.55
N GLU A 187 26.51 -0.66 5.87
CA GLU A 187 27.39 -1.78 6.18
C GLU A 187 28.06 -2.34 4.91
N GLU A 188 27.31 -2.45 3.81
CA GLU A 188 27.84 -2.76 2.48
C GLU A 188 28.90 -1.74 2.03
N GLU A 189 28.67 -0.44 2.26
CA GLU A 189 29.64 0.60 1.91
C GLU A 189 30.92 0.49 2.76
N LYS A 190 30.80 0.19 4.06
CA LYS A 190 31.97 -0.04 4.92
C LYS A 190 32.76 -1.25 4.48
N GLU A 191 32.09 -2.35 4.13
CA GLU A 191 32.77 -3.57 3.68
C GLU A 191 33.44 -3.35 2.33
N ALA A 192 32.78 -2.69 1.39
CA ALA A 192 33.38 -2.28 0.12
C ALA A 192 34.64 -1.42 0.33
N ARG A 193 34.62 -0.49 1.31
CA ARG A 193 35.82 0.29 1.68
C ARG A 193 36.93 -0.56 2.30
N ARG A 194 36.60 -1.62 3.03
CA ARG A 194 37.61 -2.56 3.58
C ARG A 194 38.24 -3.36 2.46
N VAL A 195 37.43 -3.98 1.62
CA VAL A 195 37.89 -4.76 0.45
C VAL A 195 38.76 -3.89 -0.44
N ALA A 196 38.35 -2.67 -0.79
CA ALA A 196 39.15 -1.76 -1.62
C ALA A 196 40.52 -1.41 -0.98
N LYS A 197 40.59 -1.28 0.35
CA LYS A 197 41.86 -1.05 1.06
C LYS A 197 42.76 -2.29 1.01
N GLU A 198 42.20 -3.46 1.21
CA GLU A 198 42.92 -4.74 1.14
C GLU A 198 43.44 -4.98 -0.28
N GLU A 199 42.61 -4.82 -1.30
CA GLU A 199 42.98 -4.91 -2.71
C GLU A 199 44.11 -3.93 -3.05
N HIS A 200 44.02 -2.68 -2.60
CA HIS A 200 45.06 -1.69 -2.83
C HIS A 200 46.39 -2.05 -2.11
N CYS A 201 46.32 -2.66 -0.92
CA CYS A 201 47.51 -3.13 -0.21
C CYS A 201 48.17 -4.31 -0.94
N VAL A 202 47.36 -5.28 -1.36
CA VAL A 202 47.81 -6.45 -2.14
C VAL A 202 48.40 -6.01 -3.49
N ALA A 203 47.76 -5.07 -4.18
CA ALA A 203 48.26 -4.50 -5.44
C ALA A 203 49.62 -3.81 -5.25
N LYS A 204 49.79 -3.03 -4.17
CA LYS A 204 51.08 -2.43 -3.81
C LYS A 204 52.16 -3.48 -3.53
N GLU A 205 51.81 -4.56 -2.84
CA GLU A 205 52.77 -5.63 -2.54
C GLU A 205 53.18 -6.40 -3.80
N LEU A 206 52.22 -6.72 -4.68
CA LEU A 206 52.48 -7.30 -6.00
C LEU A 206 53.41 -6.41 -6.83
N GLN A 207 53.14 -5.10 -6.87
CA GLN A 207 53.98 -4.14 -7.58
C GLN A 207 55.40 -4.03 -6.98
N ALA A 208 55.53 -4.14 -5.66
CA ALA A 208 56.84 -4.18 -5.01
C ALA A 208 57.60 -5.48 -5.32
N LYS A 209 56.90 -6.62 -5.37
CA LYS A 209 57.48 -7.93 -5.74
C LYS A 209 57.92 -7.94 -7.20
N THR A 210 57.11 -7.45 -8.12
CA THR A 210 57.49 -7.34 -9.55
C THR A 210 58.69 -6.42 -9.71
N LYS A 211 58.72 -5.26 -9.04
CA LYS A 211 59.90 -4.37 -9.06
C LYS A 211 61.16 -5.04 -8.52
N ARG A 212 61.06 -5.82 -7.42
CA ARG A 212 62.20 -6.60 -6.89
C ARG A 212 62.67 -7.67 -7.89
N GLN A 213 61.74 -8.35 -8.56
CA GLN A 213 62.08 -9.32 -9.61
C GLN A 213 62.76 -8.63 -10.80
N GLU A 214 62.22 -7.52 -11.29
CA GLU A 214 62.84 -6.71 -12.35
C GLU A 214 64.25 -6.24 -11.98
N ASP A 215 64.44 -5.75 -10.75
CA ASP A 215 65.76 -5.32 -10.26
C ASP A 215 66.74 -6.50 -10.17
N SER A 216 66.26 -7.70 -9.80
CA SER A 216 67.08 -8.92 -9.77
C SER A 216 67.46 -9.40 -11.18
N ILE A 217 66.54 -9.33 -12.14
CA ILE A 217 66.80 -9.66 -13.55
C ILE A 217 67.83 -8.69 -14.11
N LYS A 218 67.66 -7.38 -13.89
CA LYS A 218 68.66 -6.36 -14.32
C LYS A 218 70.03 -6.58 -13.70
N ARG A 219 70.13 -7.06 -12.46
CA ARG A 219 71.41 -7.42 -11.84
C ARG A 219 72.01 -8.66 -12.49
N ALA A 220 71.22 -9.68 -12.75
CA ALA A 220 71.67 -10.89 -13.45
C ALA A 220 72.13 -10.57 -14.89
N GLU A 221 71.42 -9.72 -15.62
CA GLU A 221 71.82 -9.25 -16.96
C GLU A 221 73.12 -8.44 -16.93
N LYS A 222 73.33 -7.60 -15.90
CA LYS A 222 74.61 -6.90 -15.71
C LYS A 222 75.75 -7.87 -15.42
N GLU A 223 75.52 -8.86 -14.57
CA GLU A 223 76.49 -9.90 -14.24
C GLU A 223 76.83 -10.74 -15.48
N GLU A 224 75.83 -11.16 -16.26
CA GLU A 224 76.03 -11.89 -17.51
C GLU A 224 76.82 -11.06 -18.53
N ASN A 225 76.50 -9.77 -18.67
CA ASN A 225 77.26 -8.87 -19.53
C ASN A 225 78.72 -8.69 -19.06
N ASN A 226 78.95 -8.64 -17.73
CA ASN A 226 80.30 -8.60 -17.18
C ASN A 226 81.07 -9.90 -17.46
N ILE A 227 80.43 -11.06 -17.32
CA ILE A 227 81.01 -12.36 -17.65
C ILE A 227 81.32 -12.45 -19.15
N ARG A 228 80.40 -12.03 -20.03
CA ARG A 228 80.62 -11.98 -21.48
C ARG A 228 81.82 -11.10 -21.84
N ARG A 229 81.91 -9.90 -21.24
CA ARG A 229 83.08 -9.02 -21.41
C ARG A 229 84.37 -9.68 -20.91
N ALA A 230 84.34 -10.35 -19.76
CA ALA A 230 85.51 -11.06 -19.22
C ALA A 230 85.97 -12.19 -20.15
N ILE A 231 85.04 -13.00 -20.68
CA ILE A 231 85.34 -14.05 -21.67
C ILE A 231 85.92 -13.45 -22.94
N GLU A 232 85.37 -12.35 -23.44
CA GLU A 232 85.87 -11.67 -24.64
C GLU A 232 87.28 -11.10 -24.42
N THR A 233 87.56 -10.50 -23.26
CA THR A 233 88.90 -10.04 -22.90
C THR A 233 89.91 -11.19 -22.77
N ALA A 234 89.52 -12.30 -22.13
CA ALA A 234 90.36 -13.49 -22.02
C ALA A 234 90.62 -14.14 -23.39
N ALA A 235 89.62 -14.18 -24.27
CA ALA A 235 89.77 -14.66 -25.64
C ALA A 235 90.69 -13.74 -26.46
N ALA A 236 90.58 -12.42 -26.31
CA ALA A 236 91.48 -11.45 -26.94
C ALA A 236 92.93 -11.60 -26.42
N GLU A 237 93.11 -11.84 -25.13
CA GLU A 237 94.42 -12.08 -24.53
C GLU A 237 95.03 -13.40 -25.01
N LYS A 238 94.22 -14.48 -25.09
CA LYS A 238 94.64 -15.77 -25.66
C LYS A 238 95.04 -15.64 -27.13
N ARG A 239 94.29 -14.88 -27.93
CA ARG A 239 94.66 -14.56 -29.33
C ARG A 239 95.97 -13.78 -29.40
N LYS A 240 96.24 -12.84 -28.50
CA LYS A 240 97.53 -12.14 -28.42
C LYS A 240 98.67 -13.10 -28.06
N ARG A 241 98.45 -14.05 -27.14
CA ARG A 241 99.45 -15.06 -26.78
C ARG A 241 99.74 -16.02 -27.94
N LEU A 242 98.70 -16.50 -28.62
CA LEU A 242 98.85 -17.34 -29.83
C LEU A 242 99.62 -16.61 -30.92
N ARG A 243 99.33 -15.33 -31.20
CA ARG A 243 100.11 -14.54 -32.16
C ARG A 243 101.58 -14.41 -31.77
N LYS A 244 101.89 -14.17 -30.49
CA LYS A 244 103.28 -14.13 -30.00
C LYS A 244 103.98 -15.49 -30.14
N GLU A 245 103.24 -16.58 -29.99
CA GLU A 245 103.75 -17.95 -30.08
C GLU A 245 103.96 -18.35 -31.55
N GLU A 246 103.04 -17.97 -32.45
CA GLU A 246 103.20 -18.07 -33.91
C GLU A 246 104.38 -17.23 -34.40
N ASP A 247 104.55 -15.99 -33.92
CA ASP A 247 105.70 -15.14 -34.22
C ASP A 247 107.01 -15.79 -33.73
N ALA A 248 107.01 -16.41 -32.55
CA ALA A 248 108.17 -17.13 -32.01
C ALA A 248 108.50 -18.40 -32.81
N GLN A 249 107.48 -19.15 -33.26
CA GLN A 249 107.65 -20.31 -34.12
C GLN A 249 108.14 -19.94 -35.51
N HIS A 250 107.63 -18.85 -36.09
CA HIS A 250 108.11 -18.32 -37.37
C HIS A 250 109.58 -17.86 -37.26
N LEU A 251 109.96 -17.24 -36.14
CA LEU A 251 111.34 -16.87 -35.84
C LEU A 251 112.25 -18.09 -35.65
N ALA A 252 111.75 -19.17 -35.03
CA ALA A 252 112.47 -20.43 -34.88
C ALA A 252 112.65 -21.17 -36.21
N MET A 253 111.63 -21.18 -37.07
CA MET A 253 111.70 -21.73 -38.43
C MET A 253 112.68 -20.93 -39.32
N LEU A 254 112.71 -19.60 -39.19
CA LEU A 254 113.72 -18.77 -39.87
C LEU A 254 115.13 -19.11 -39.39
N LYS A 255 115.33 -19.34 -38.09
CA LYS A 255 116.61 -19.81 -37.54
C LYS A 255 116.99 -21.22 -37.98
N SER A 256 116.03 -22.15 -38.13
CA SER A 256 116.32 -23.50 -38.63
C SER A 256 116.65 -23.49 -40.13
N LYS A 257 115.96 -22.67 -40.94
CA LYS A 257 116.32 -22.46 -42.35
C LYS A 257 117.68 -21.79 -42.50
N GLN A 258 118.06 -20.91 -41.57
CA GLN A 258 119.40 -20.31 -41.53
C GLN A 258 120.47 -21.33 -41.11
N ALA A 259 120.13 -22.36 -40.34
CA ALA A 259 121.02 -23.46 -39.99
C ALA A 259 121.13 -24.54 -41.09
N GLU A 260 120.08 -24.78 -41.87
CA GLU A 260 120.09 -25.68 -43.04
C GLU A 260 120.84 -25.07 -44.24
N PHE A 261 120.84 -23.74 -44.40
CA PHE A 261 121.58 -23.06 -45.47
C PHE A 261 123.10 -23.08 -45.28
N ILE A 262 123.61 -23.34 -44.06
CA ILE A 262 125.05 -23.32 -43.76
C ILE A 262 125.72 -24.67 -44.08
N HIS A 263 124.97 -25.76 -44.24
CA HIS A 263 125.53 -27.10 -44.52
C HIS A 263 125.41 -27.56 -45.99
N GLN A 264 124.87 -26.72 -46.89
CA GLN A 264 124.57 -27.11 -48.27
C GLN A 264 124.96 -26.06 -49.32
N ALA A 265 126.11 -25.40 -49.17
CA ALA A 265 126.76 -24.65 -50.25
C ALA A 265 128.24 -24.34 -49.90
N SER A 266 129.09 -25.37 -49.96
CA SER A 266 130.51 -25.17 -50.23
C SER A 266 130.70 -24.86 -51.72
N ASP A 267 131.62 -23.95 -52.03
CA ASP A 267 132.15 -23.54 -53.35
C ASP A 267 131.48 -22.38 -54.10
N VAL A 268 132.38 -21.57 -54.70
CA VAL A 268 132.23 -20.53 -55.74
C VAL A 268 132.37 -19.06 -55.29
N SER A 269 133.63 -18.61 -55.30
CA SER A 269 134.19 -17.59 -56.22
C SER A 269 133.38 -16.30 -56.55
N LEU A 270 133.99 -15.18 -56.17
CA LEU A 270 134.20 -13.92 -56.93
C LEU A 270 132.99 -13.04 -57.36
N ARG A 271 133.15 -11.76 -56.96
CA ARG A 271 132.79 -10.49 -57.64
C ARG A 271 131.44 -9.83 -57.34
N ASP A 272 131.60 -8.64 -56.74
CA ASP A 272 131.12 -7.32 -57.17
C ASP A 272 129.62 -6.93 -57.11
N ILE A 273 129.46 -5.63 -56.80
CA ILE A 273 128.34 -4.70 -57.07
C ILE A 273 127.24 -4.68 -55.97
N ILE A 274 127.24 -3.71 -55.04
CA ILE A 274 126.82 -2.28 -55.14
C ILE A 274 125.30 -2.10 -54.98
N GLU A 275 124.97 -1.07 -54.19
CA GLU A 275 123.71 -0.30 -54.11
C GLU A 275 122.63 -0.64 -53.05
N CYS A 276 122.62 0.22 -52.02
CA CYS A 276 121.45 0.89 -51.41
C CYS A 276 120.31 1.18 -52.43
N PRO A 277 119.03 1.47 -52.04
CA PRO A 277 118.68 2.36 -50.92
C PRO A 277 117.30 2.07 -50.22
N LYS A 278 117.09 2.54 -48.99
CA LYS A 278 116.25 3.69 -48.56
C LYS A 278 114.72 3.51 -48.52
N ASP A 279 114.21 3.90 -47.34
CA ASP A 279 113.01 4.72 -47.07
C ASP A 279 111.62 4.13 -47.42
N PHE A 280 110.76 4.02 -46.41
CA PHE A 280 109.58 4.90 -46.19
C PHE A 280 108.68 4.28 -45.09
N ASN A 281 108.40 4.86 -43.92
CA ASN A 281 107.72 6.11 -43.51
C ASN A 281 106.19 6.02 -43.35
N PHE A 282 105.72 6.62 -42.23
CA PHE A 282 104.37 7.11 -41.86
C PHE A 282 103.25 6.09 -41.51
N PHE A 283 102.50 6.13 -40.40
CA PHE A 283 101.84 7.14 -39.51
C PHE A 283 100.30 7.09 -39.64
N TYR A 284 99.63 7.62 -38.60
CA TYR A 284 98.19 7.93 -38.42
C TYR A 284 97.31 6.78 -37.91
N PHE A 285 96.77 6.78 -36.66
CA PHE A 285 95.88 7.73 -35.95
C PHE A 285 94.59 8.03 -36.72
N ILE A 286 93.43 7.79 -36.10
CA ILE A 286 92.32 8.74 -35.88
C ILE A 286 91.14 8.01 -35.19
N TYR A 287 90.56 8.77 -34.26
CA TYR A 287 89.27 8.74 -33.55
C TYR A 287 88.21 7.69 -33.92
#